data_AF-A0A1B8TQ75-F1
#
_entry.id   AF-A0A1B8TQ75-F1
#
_cell.length_a   1.000
_cell.length_b   1.000
_cell.length_c   1.000
_cell.angle_alpha   90.00
_cell.angle_beta   90.00
_cell.angle_gamma   90.00
#
_symmetry.space_group_name_H-M   'P 1'
#
loop_
_entity.id
_entity.type
_entity.pdbx_description
1 polymer ?
#
loop_
_entity_poly.entity_id
_entity_poly.type
_entity_poly.pdbx_seq_one_letter_code
_entity_poly.pdbx_strand_id
1 'polypeptide(L)' 'MKTDHKKQFIILIICAIGLYFSGKNLIAIDSISSLLDALNAMTFFTCFFPFVITGLALISKSLKYLINFSAH' A
#
# COMPACT_ATOMS: atom_id res chain seq x y z
N MET A 1 11.60 16.38 -2.95
CA MET A 1 10.39 16.63 -2.13
C MET A 1 10.62 15.96 -0.77
N LYS A 2 10.86 16.72 0.32
CA LYS A 2 11.03 16.14 1.67
C LYS A 2 9.70 15.50 2.05
N THR A 3 9.61 14.18 1.92
CA THR A 3 8.40 13.43 2.26
C THR A 3 8.29 13.40 3.77
N ASP A 4 7.32 14.14 4.31
CA ASP A 4 6.99 14.12 5.73
C ASP A 4 6.67 12.69 6.16
N HIS A 5 7.49 12.11 7.03
CA HIS A 5 7.33 10.73 7.50
C HIS A 5 5.94 10.46 8.08
N LYS A 6 5.35 11.46 8.74
CA LYS A 6 3.97 11.41 9.25
C LYS A 6 2.94 11.26 8.12
N LYS A 7 3.09 12.02 7.03
CA LYS A 7 2.18 11.96 5.87
C LYS A 7 2.31 10.61 5.16
N GLN A 8 3.53 10.10 4.99
CA GLN A 8 3.76 8.77 4.42
C GLN A 8 3.08 7.68 5.25
N PHE A 9 3.18 7.75 6.57
CA PHE A 9 2.55 6.77 7.46
C PHE A 9 1.02 6.81 7.38
N ILE A 10 0.42 8.01 7.36
CA ILE A 10 -1.02 8.18 7.20
C ILE A 10 -1.49 7.62 5.85
N ILE A 11 -0.79 7.94 4.75
CA ILE A 11 -1.10 7.40 3.42
C ILE A 11 -1.02 5.87 3.44
N LEU A 12 0.00 5.31 4.08
CA LEU A 12 0.21 3.87 4.16
C LEU A 12 -0.94 3.17 4.92
N ILE A 13 -1.44 3.76 6.01
CA ILE A 13 -2.62 3.26 6.74
C ILE A 13 -3.87 3.31 5.85
N ILE A 14 -4.13 4.45 5.20
CA ILE A 14 -5.31 4.63 4.35
C ILE A 14 -5.28 3.60 3.19
N CYS A 15 -4.13 3.46 2.54
CA CYS A 15 -3.96 2.48 1.47
C CYS A 15 -4.09 1.04 1.98
N ALA A 16 -3.58 0.71 3.17
CA ALA A 16 -3.72 -0.62 3.76
C ALA A 16 -5.19 -0.97 4.04
N ILE A 17 -5.96 -0.03 4.59
CA ILE A 17 -7.40 -0.19 4.82
C ILE A 17 -8.12 -0.38 3.48
N GLY A 18 -7.87 0.51 2.52
CA GLY A 18 -8.45 0.43 1.18
C GLY A 18 -8.14 -0.90 0.49
N LEU A 19 -6.89 -1.36 0.53
CA LEU A 19 -6.44 -2.66 0.02
C LEU A 19 -7.14 -3.83 0.70
N TYR A 20 -7.27 -3.80 2.02
CA TYR A 20 -7.91 -4.90 2.76
C TYR A 20 -9.37 -5.07 2.34
N PHE A 21 -10.14 -3.99 2.33
CA PHE A 21 -11.57 -4.06 1.97
C PHE A 21 -11.77 -4.35 0.48
N SER A 22 -11.07 -3.64 -0.40
CA SER A 22 -11.20 -3.84 -1.86
C SER A 22 -10.66 -5.20 -2.29
N GLY A 23 -9.58 -5.69 -1.68
CA GLY A 23 -9.00 -7.00 -1.94
C GLY A 23 -9.90 -8.14 -1.48
N LYS A 24 -10.54 -8.01 -0.30
CA LYS A 24 -11.53 -9.00 0.16
C LYS A 24 -12.72 -9.10 -0.79
N ASN A 25 -13.18 -7.97 -1.33
CA ASN A 25 -14.21 -7.98 -2.36
C ASN A 25 -13.70 -8.61 -3.66
N LEU A 26 -12.51 -8.25 -4.13
CA LEU A 26 -11.94 -8.79 -5.38
C LEU A 26 -11.76 -10.31 -5.35
N ILE A 27 -11.30 -10.86 -4.22
CA ILE A 27 -11.12 -12.31 -4.05
C ILE A 27 -12.46 -13.04 -4.02
N ALA A 28 -13.53 -12.38 -3.58
CA ALA A 28 -14.86 -12.96 -3.50
C ALA A 28 -15.64 -12.92 -4.83
N ILE A 29 -15.10 -12.27 -5.87
CA ILE A 29 -15.77 -12.06 -7.16
C ILE A 29 -15.05 -12.90 -8.23
N ASP A 30 -15.76 -13.81 -8.89
CA ASP A 30 -15.19 -14.64 -9.98
C ASP A 30 -14.95 -13.84 -11.27
N SER A 31 -15.79 -12.84 -11.55
CA SER A 31 -15.65 -11.97 -12.72
C SER A 31 -16.25 -10.59 -12.48
N ILE A 32 -15.67 -9.56 -13.10
CA ILE A 32 -16.17 -8.19 -13.00
C ILE A 32 -17.49 -8.10 -13.76
N SER A 33 -18.60 -8.15 -13.03
CA SER A 33 -19.95 -8.22 -13.60
C SER A 33 -20.71 -6.90 -13.45
N SER A 34 -20.33 -6.08 -12.47
CA SER A 34 -20.99 -4.83 -12.14
C SER A 34 -20.03 -3.64 -12.11
N LEU A 35 -20.60 -2.43 -12.22
CA LEU A 35 -19.85 -1.19 -12.06
C LEU A 35 -19.19 -1.10 -10.66
N LEU A 36 -19.82 -1.69 -9.65
CA LEU A 36 -19.30 -1.73 -8.28
C LEU A 36 -18.06 -2.62 -8.17
N ASP A 37 -18.04 -3.76 -8.87
CA ASP A 37 -16.88 -4.65 -8.93
C ASP A 37 -15.70 -3.95 -9.62
N ALA A 38 -15.99 -3.26 -10.72
CA ALA A 38 -14.99 -2.46 -11.43
C ALA A 38 -14.43 -1.33 -10.55
N LEU A 39 -15.29 -0.64 -9.80
CA LEU A 39 -14.87 0.41 -8.87
C LEU A 39 -14.03 -0.15 -7.72
N ASN A 40 -14.37 -1.33 -7.20
CA ASN A 40 -13.56 -2.02 -6.20
C ASN A 40 -12.19 -2.41 -6.77
N ALA A 41 -12.13 -2.92 -8.01
CA ALA A 41 -10.87 -3.25 -8.68
C ALA A 41 -9.99 -2.01 -8.90
N MET A 42 -10.57 -0.91 -9.39
CA MET A 42 -9.86 0.36 -9.56
C MET A 42 -9.34 0.90 -8.23
N THR A 43 -10.15 0.83 -7.17
CA THR A 43 -9.76 1.23 -5.81
C THR A 43 -8.60 0.37 -5.30
N PHE A 44 -8.66 -0.94 -5.51
CA PHE A 44 -7.60 -1.87 -5.15
C PHE A 44 -6.28 -1.48 -5.80
N PHE A 45 -6.24 -1.32 -7.13
CA PHE A 45 -5.02 -0.94 -7.83
C PHE A 45 -4.52 0.46 -7.44
N THR A 46 -5.43 1.42 -7.25
CA THR A 46 -5.09 2.78 -6.81
C THR A 46 -4.49 2.80 -5.41
N CYS A 47 -4.92 1.93 -4.51
CA CYS A 47 -4.31 1.78 -3.17
C CYS A 47 -3.06 0.88 -3.18
N PHE A 48 -2.97 -0.08 -4.09
CA PHE A 48 -1.85 -1.02 -4.20
C PHE A 48 -0.53 -0.32 -4.52
N PHE A 49 -0.48 0.49 -5.57
CA PHE A 49 0.78 1.12 -5.99
C PHE A 49 1.37 2.06 -4.92
N PRO A 50 0.62 2.99 -4.32
CA PRO A 50 1.15 3.85 -3.26
C PRO A 50 1.58 3.06 -2.03
N PHE A 51 0.85 2.00 -1.67
CA PHE A 51 1.22 1.13 -0.56
C PHE A 51 2.54 0.42 -0.80
N VAL A 52 2.71 -0.21 -1.97
CA VAL A 52 3.94 -0.92 -2.34
C VAL A 52 5.13 0.04 -2.43
N ILE A 53 4.97 1.19 -3.10
CA ILE A 53 6.04 2.18 -3.24
C ILE A 53 6.45 2.73 -1.87
N THR A 54 5.48 3.13 -1.05
CA THR A 54 5.77 3.72 0.28
C THR A 54 6.33 2.66 1.23
N GLY A 55 5.80 1.43 1.18
CA GLY A 55 6.29 0.29 1.93
C GLY A 55 7.73 -0.08 1.58
N LEU A 56 8.05 -0.23 0.29
CA LEU A 56 9.42 -0.48 -0.19
C LEU A 56 10.38 0.63 0.23
N ALA A 57 9.97 1.89 0.12
CA ALA A 57 10.79 3.02 0.56
C ALA A 57 11.07 2.98 2.06
N LEU A 58 10.09 2.59 2.88
CA LEU A 58 10.26 2.42 4.32
C LEU A 58 11.18 1.24 4.64
N ILE A 59 10.95 0.08 4.03
CA ILE A 59 11.76 -1.14 4.23
C ILE A 59 13.21 -0.89 3.82
N SER A 60 13.46 -0.26 2.67
CA SER A 60 14.81 0.07 2.22
C SER A 60 15.54 0.98 3.21
N LYS A 61 14.86 1.99 3.76
CA LYS A 61 15.43 2.84 4.82
C LYS A 61 15.72 2.03 6.09
N SER A 62 14.77 1.22 6.56
CA SER A 62 14.95 0.40 7.76
C SER A 62 16.09 -0.61 7.61
N LEU A 63 16.21 -1.27 6.45
CA LEU A 63 17.33 -2.16 6.14
C LEU A 63 18.66 -1.42 6.15
N LYS A 64 18.73 -0.22 5.57
CA LYS A 64 19.95 0.59 5.58
C LYS A 64 20.35 0.99 7.01
N TYR A 65 19.39 1.30 7.87
CA TYR A 65 19.64 1.56 9.29
C TYR A 65 20.15 0.30 10.01
N LEU A 66 19.55 -0.86 9.77
CA LEU A 66 19.97 -2.12 10.39
C LEU A 66 21.39 -2.53 9.95
N ILE A 67 21.72 -2.38 8.67
CA ILE A 67 23.07 -2.66 8.14
C ILE A 67 24.08 -1.71 8.79
N ASN A 68 23.80 -0.41 8.85
CA ASN A 68 24.69 0.55 9.51
C ASN A 68 24.82 0.30 11.01
N PHE A 69 23.77 -0.17 11.68
CA PHE A 69 23.82 -0.52 13.11
C PHE A 69 24.62 -1.80 13.36
N SER A 70 24.52 -2.78 12.47
CA SER A 70 25.29 -4.03 12.55
C SER A 70 26.77 -3.87 12.16
N ALA A 71 27.12 -2.80 11.44
CA ALA A 71 28.49 -2.48 11.03
C ALA A 71 29.26 -1.67 12.09
N HIS A 72 28.65 -1.40 13.25
CA HIS A 72 29.21 -0.66 14.36
C HIS A 72 29.30 -1.53 15.62
#